data_AF-A0A5N7MWD4-F1
#
_entry.id   AF-A0A5N7MWD4-F1
#
_cell.length_a   1.000
_cell.length_b   1.000
_cell.length_c   1.000
_cell.angle_alpha   90.00
_cell.angle_beta   90.00
_cell.angle_gamma   90.00
#
_symmetry.space_group_name_H-M   'P 1'
#
loop_
_entity.id
_entity.type
_entity.pdbx_description
1 polymer ?
#
loop_
_entity_poly.entity_id
_entity_poly.type
_entity_poly.pdbx_seq_one_letter_code
_entity_poly.pdbx_strand_id
1 'polypeptide(L)' 'GIEGTISAGVRVLHLRRSRYIGLTKTHLQHVLTAAAINLIRLGAWFAGTPLARTRQSAFTKLMMAPVPA' A
#
# COMPACT_ATOMS: atom_id res chain seq x y z
N GLY A 1 -4.37 -5.55 -0.02
CA GLY A 1 -5.10 -5.01 -1.19
C GLY A 1 -4.39 -3.79 -1.76
N ILE A 2 -4.92 -3.19 -2.83
CA ILE A 2 -4.30 -2.07 -3.56
C ILE A 2 -4.03 -0.85 -2.66
N GLU A 3 -4.94 -0.54 -1.74
CA GLU A 3 -4.84 0.63 -0.84
C GLU A 3 -3.70 0.47 0.16
N GLY A 4 -3.45 -0.76 0.63
CA GLY A 4 -2.31 -1.06 1.50
C GLY A 4 -0.98 -0.85 0.78
N THR A 5 -0.92 -1.16 -0.51
CA THR A 5 0.26 -0.92 -1.35
C THR A 5 0.51 0.57 -1.56
N ILE A 6 -0.55 1.34 -1.82
CA ILE A 6 -0.45 2.81 -1.94
C ILE A 6 0.00 3.42 -0.61
N SER A 7 -0.56 2.97 0.51
CA SER A 7 -0.17 3.42 1.85
C SER A 7 1.30 3.12 2.16
N ALA A 8 1.78 1.92 1.83
CA ALA A 8 3.19 1.54 1.97
C ALA A 8 4.10 2.41 1.10
N GLY A 9 3.74 2.60 -0.18
CA GLY A 9 4.49 3.49 -1.08
C GLY A 9 4.58 4.92 -0.55
N VAL A 10 3.47 5.49 -0.08
CA VAL A 10 3.44 6.86 0.42
C VAL A 10 4.17 7.02 1.76
N ARG A 11 3.92 6.14 2.74
CA ARG A 11 4.42 6.29 4.12
C ARG A 11 5.84 5.80 4.32
N VAL A 12 6.25 4.74 3.60
CA VAL A 12 7.58 4.13 3.76
C VAL A 12 8.54 4.63 2.70
N LEU A 13 8.08 4.75 1.45
CA LEU A 13 8.93 5.09 0.31
C LEU A 13 8.76 6.53 -0.18
N HIS A 14 7.99 7.36 0.54
CA HIS A 14 7.81 8.78 0.26
C HIS A 14 7.37 9.10 -1.19
N LEU A 15 6.51 8.26 -1.76
CA LEU A 15 6.09 8.32 -3.17
C LEU A 15 5.53 9.69 -3.62
N ARG A 16 5.04 10.52 -2.69
CA ARG A 16 4.48 11.86 -2.98
C ARG A 16 5.54 12.95 -3.17
N ARG A 17 6.81 12.68 -2.87
CA ARG A 17 7.88 13.69 -2.95
C ARG A 17 9.05 13.15 -3.77
N SER A 18 9.24 13.73 -4.95
CA SER A 18 10.48 13.56 -5.71
C SER A 18 11.49 14.60 -5.26
N ARG A 19 12.64 14.16 -4.75
CA ARG A 19 13.75 15.08 -4.41
C ARG A 19 14.52 15.52 -5.66
N TYR A 20 14.26 14.87 -6.80
CA TYR A 20 14.92 15.16 -8.05
C TYR A 20 14.11 16.16 -8.90
N ILE A 21 14.82 17.11 -9.48
CA ILE A 21 14.26 18.08 -10.42
C ILE A 21 14.35 17.49 -11.84
N GLY A 22 13.22 17.47 -12.54
CA GLY A 22 13.09 16.96 -13.90
C GLY A 22 12.36 15.61 -14.01
N LEU A 23 11.64 15.41 -15.12
CA LEU A 23 10.79 14.25 -15.36
C LEU A 23 11.58 12.93 -15.42
N THR A 24 12.73 12.91 -16.09
CA THR A 24 13.53 11.68 -16.24
C THR A 24 13.99 11.12 -14.90
N LYS A 25 14.47 11.98 -14.00
CA LYS A 25 14.92 11.57 -12.67
C LYS A 25 13.75 11.19 -11.76
N THR A 26 12.62 11.89 -11.90
CA THR A 26 11.38 11.56 -11.19
C THR A 26 10.82 10.21 -11.65
N HIS A 27 10.86 9.91 -12.95
CA HIS A 27 10.47 8.62 -13.50
C HIS A 27 11.32 7.49 -12.94
N LEU A 28 12.65 7.66 -12.92
CA LEU A 28 13.56 6.68 -12.31
C LEU A 28 13.21 6.44 -10.84
N GLN A 29 12.94 7.50 -10.06
CA GLN A 29 12.51 7.35 -8.68
C GLN A 29 11.22 6.52 -8.56
N HIS A 30 10.23 6.76 -9.42
CA HIS A 30 8.98 5.99 -9.42
C HIS A 30 9.19 4.52 -9.77
N VAL A 31 10.00 4.22 -10.79
CA VAL A 31 10.32 2.84 -11.18
C VAL A 31 11.05 2.11 -10.04
N LEU A 32 12.05 2.74 -9.43
CA LEU A 32 12.75 2.17 -8.29
C LEU A 32 11.83 1.97 -7.09
N THR A 33 10.90 2.89 -6.85
CA THR A 33 9.89 2.76 -5.80
C THR A 33 8.96 1.58 -6.06
N ALA A 34 8.50 1.41 -7.30
CA ALA A 34 7.69 0.25 -7.69
C ALA A 34 8.47 -1.07 -7.53
N ALA A 35 9.75 -1.10 -7.89
CA ALA A 35 10.61 -2.27 -7.69
C ALA A 35 10.77 -2.59 -6.19
N ALA A 36 11.03 -1.58 -5.35
CA ALA A 36 11.15 -1.76 -3.90
C ALA A 36 9.86 -2.33 -3.27
N ILE A 37 8.68 -1.85 -3.68
CA ILE A 37 7.38 -2.40 -3.23
C ILE A 37 7.27 -3.90 -3.57
N ASN A 38 7.66 -4.28 -4.78
CA ASN A 38 7.62 -5.68 -5.22
C ASN A 38 8.60 -6.55 -4.40
N LEU A 39 9.82 -6.07 -4.15
CA LEU A 39 10.80 -6.78 -3.33
C LEU A 39 10.32 -6.98 -1.89
N ILE A 40 9.74 -5.96 -1.26
CA ILE A 40 9.17 -6.05 0.09
C ILE A 40 8.05 -7.11 0.13
N ARG A 41 7.18 -7.14 -0.88
CA ARG A 41 6.12 -8.16 -0.98
C ARG A 41 6.68 -9.56 -1.17
N LEU A 42 7.71 -9.71 -2.00
CA LEU A 42 8.38 -10.98 -2.25
C LEU A 42 9.02 -11.50 -0.95
N GLY A 43 9.73 -10.64 -0.21
CA GLY A 43 10.31 -10.97 1.08
C GLY A 43 9.27 -11.41 2.10
N ALA A 44 8.13 -10.70 2.18
CA ALA A 44 7.03 -11.08 3.06
C ALA A 44 6.41 -12.44 2.65
N TRP A 45 6.28 -12.71 1.35
CA TRP A 45 5.79 -13.99 0.86
C TRP A 45 6.73 -15.14 1.23
N PHE A 46 8.04 -14.98 1.03
CA PHE A 46 9.03 -15.99 1.43
C PHE A 46 9.06 -16.21 2.94
N ALA A 47 8.86 -15.16 3.74
CA ALA A 47 8.79 -15.26 5.19
C ALA A 47 7.46 -15.84 5.71
N GLY A 48 6.52 -16.19 4.83
CA GLY A 48 5.19 -16.67 5.21
C GLY A 48 4.39 -15.65 6.02
N THR A 49 4.72 -14.35 5.92
CA THR A 49 4.05 -13.33 6.75
C THR A 49 2.59 -13.21 6.33
N PRO A 50 1.63 -13.39 7.24
CA PRO A 50 0.22 -13.31 6.89
C PRO A 50 -0.11 -11.90 6.39
N LEU A 51 -0.89 -11.83 5.32
CA LEU A 51 -1.35 -10.55 4.77
C LEU A 51 -2.05 -9.76 5.89
N ALA A 52 -1.65 -8.50 6.09
CA ALA A 52 -2.22 -7.65 7.13
C ALA A 52 -3.75 -7.66 7.01
N ARG A 53 -4.44 -7.99 8.10
CA ARG A 53 -5.90 -8.09 8.13
C ARG A 53 -6.48 -6.72 7.78
N THR A 54 -7.31 -6.66 6.75
CA THR A 54 -8.01 -5.42 6.37
C THR A 54 -8.80 -4.93 7.58
N ARG A 55 -8.53 -3.69 8.02
CA ARG A 55 -9.28 -3.08 9.12
C ARG A 55 -10.72 -2.88 8.66
N GLN A 56 -11.66 -3.63 9.22
CA GLN A 56 -13.08 -3.38 9.00
C GLN A 56 -13.47 -2.07 9.69
N SER A 57 -14.15 -1.19 8.95
CA SER A 57 -14.62 0.09 9.51
C SER A 57 -15.85 -0.13 10.39
N ALA A 58 -16.13 0.81 11.30
CA ALA A 58 -17.37 0.78 12.08
C ALA A 58 -18.62 0.77 11.19
N PHE A 59 -18.53 1.40 10.01
CA PHE A 59 -19.58 1.39 9.00
C PHE A 59 -19.88 -0.02 8.46
N THR A 60 -18.87 -0.89 8.34
CA THR A 60 -19.09 -2.30 7.94
C THR A 60 -19.98 -3.03 8.95
N LYS A 61 -19.87 -2.71 10.25
CA LYS A 61 -20.72 -3.28 11.29
C LYS A 61 -22.18 -2.84 11.18
N LEU A 62 -22.42 -1.60 10.75
CA LEU A 62 -23.77 -1.08 10.51
C LEU A 62 -24.41 -1.70 9.26
N MET A 63 -23.61 -1.91 8.20
CA MET A 63 -24.09 -2.57 6.98
C MET A 63 -24.42 -4.06 7.19
N MET A 64 -23.74 -4.72 8.12
CA MET A 64 -24.01 -6.11 8.51
C MET A 64 -25.04 -6.23 9.64
N ALA A 65 -25.54 -5.12 10.18
CA ALA A 65 -26.57 -5.17 11.20
C ALA A 65 -27.92 -5.57 10.55
N PRO A 66 -28.63 -6.56 11.11
CA PRO A 66 -29.95 -6.93 10.60
C PRO A 66 -30.91 -5.74 10.75
N VAL A 67 -31.65 -5.44 9.67
CA VAL A 67 -32.69 -4.42 9.68
C VAL A 67 -33.80 -4.87 10.64
N PRO A 68 -34.14 -4.09 11.68
CA PRO A 68 -35.26 -4.43 12.55
C PRO A 68 -36.57 -4.37 11.76
N ALA A 69 -37.43 -5.38 11.95
CA ALA A 69 -38.74 -5.51 11.33
C ALA A 69 -39.71 -4.42 11.76
#